data_AF-A0A2R7JV37-F1
#
_entry.id   AF-A0A2R7JV37-F1
#
_cell.length_a   1.000
_cell.length_b   1.000
_cell.length_c   1.000
_cell.angle_alpha   90.00
_cell.angle_beta   90.00
_cell.angle_gamma   90.00
#
_symmetry.space_group_name_H-M   'P 1'
#
loop_
_entity.id
_entity.type
_entity.pdbx_description
1 polymer ?
#
loop_
_entity_poly.entity_id
_entity_poly.type
_entity_poly.pdbx_seq_one_letter_code
_entity_poly.pdbx_strand_id
1 'polypeptide(L)'
;MRAQDGASASFAGLIAPLSMAEFRTLLRTRTPCHVNGPAADRYAGLASWNGLMDALQSGVIPVRKLRLSQGSKILPAAFYRDANGLRATSLEAVMRSGGSAIV
;
A
#
# COMPACT_ATOMS: atom_id res chain seq x y z
N MET A 1 -26.80 -7.06 -2.80
CA MET A 1 -25.75 -8.03 -3.17
C MET A 1 -24.72 -8.01 -2.05
N ARG A 2 -24.73 -9.01 -1.16
CA ARG A 2 -23.85 -9.13 0.01
C ARG A 2 -23.02 -10.40 -0.15
N ALA A 3 -21.79 -10.37 0.37
CA ALA A 3 -20.76 -11.43 0.42
C ALA A 3 -19.66 -11.40 -0.67
N GLN A 4 -18.83 -10.36 -0.65
CA GLN A 4 -17.41 -10.47 -1.04
C GLN A 4 -16.43 -9.85 -0.01
N ASP A 5 -16.93 -9.32 1.11
CA ASP A 5 -16.12 -8.64 2.14
C ASP A 5 -15.20 -9.57 2.97
N GLY A 6 -15.28 -10.90 2.79
CA GLY A 6 -14.60 -11.86 3.67
C GLY A 6 -13.25 -12.38 3.19
N ALA A 7 -12.98 -12.37 1.88
CA ALA A 7 -11.79 -13.03 1.35
C ALA A 7 -10.49 -12.31 1.75
N SER A 8 -10.49 -10.99 1.88
CA SER A 8 -9.28 -10.22 2.20
C SER A 8 -9.08 -9.99 3.71
N ALA A 9 -10.03 -10.40 4.55
CA ALA A 9 -10.01 -10.18 6.00
C ALA A 9 -9.18 -11.22 6.79
N SER A 10 -8.75 -12.31 6.14
CA SER A 10 -7.96 -13.38 6.76
C SER A 10 -6.65 -13.62 6.02
N PHE A 11 -5.62 -14.03 6.77
CA PHE A 11 -4.30 -14.32 6.18
C PHE A 11 -4.37 -15.39 5.09
N ALA A 12 -5.24 -16.40 5.24
CA ALA A 12 -5.45 -17.43 4.22
C ALA A 12 -5.95 -16.85 2.89
N GLY A 13 -6.80 -15.84 2.93
CA GLY A 13 -7.29 -15.21 1.71
C GLY A 13 -6.35 -14.17 1.10
N LEU A 14 -5.40 -13.62 1.89
CA LEU A 14 -4.27 -12.83 1.35
C LEU A 14 -3.33 -13.68 0.49
N ILE A 15 -3.09 -14.93 0.89
CA ILE A 15 -2.18 -15.83 0.16
C ILE A 15 -2.87 -16.66 -0.91
N ALA A 16 -4.20 -16.75 -0.92
CA ALA A 16 -4.93 -17.52 -1.93
C ALA A 16 -4.58 -17.04 -3.36
N PRO A 17 -4.40 -17.95 -4.33
CA PRO A 17 -4.78 -19.36 -4.30
C PRO A 17 -3.78 -20.29 -3.59
N LEU A 18 -2.65 -19.77 -3.10
CA LEU A 18 -1.68 -20.56 -2.35
C LEU A 18 -2.31 -21.12 -1.08
N SER A 19 -2.12 -22.41 -0.82
CA SER A 19 -2.50 -23.01 0.45
C SER A 19 -1.53 -22.61 1.57
N MET A 20 -1.98 -22.70 2.82
CA MET A 20 -1.14 -22.43 3.99
C MET A 20 0.09 -23.36 4.06
N ALA A 21 -0.06 -24.60 3.59
CA ALA A 21 1.02 -25.59 3.61
C ALA A 21 2.12 -25.26 2.59
N GLU A 22 1.74 -24.85 1.38
CA GLU A 22 2.68 -24.38 0.35
C GLU A 22 3.39 -23.11 0.80
N PHE A 23 2.65 -22.14 1.35
CA PHE A 23 3.23 -20.92 1.91
C PHE A 23 4.27 -21.20 2.99
N ARG A 24 3.96 -22.07 3.96
CA ARG A 24 4.92 -22.46 5.01
C ARG A 24 6.16 -23.16 4.44
N THR A 25 6.01 -23.89 3.35
CA THR A 25 7.15 -24.51 2.66
C THR A 25 8.04 -23.44 2.03
N LEU A 26 7.46 -22.49 1.31
CA LEU A 26 8.20 -21.36 0.72
C LEU A 26 8.91 -20.50 1.77
N LEU A 27 8.26 -20.26 2.92
CA LEU A 27 8.89 -19.57 4.05
C LEU A 27 10.12 -20.33 4.58
N ARG A 28 9.99 -21.64 4.79
CA ARG A 28 11.07 -22.49 5.29
C ARG A 28 12.24 -22.57 4.30
N THR A 29 11.96 -22.56 3.00
CA THR A 29 12.98 -22.54 1.95
C THR A 29 13.47 -21.14 1.61
N ARG A 30 12.96 -20.08 2.29
CA ARG A 30 13.28 -18.67 2.04
C ARG A 30 13.10 -18.25 0.58
N THR A 31 12.10 -18.81 -0.08
CA THR A 31 11.83 -18.55 -1.50
C THR A 31 10.85 -17.38 -1.63
N PRO A 32 11.22 -16.27 -2.31
CA PRO A 32 10.26 -15.21 -2.62
C PRO A 32 9.10 -15.75 -3.44
N CYS A 33 7.88 -15.29 -3.15
CA CYS A 33 6.67 -15.72 -3.83
C CYS A 33 5.86 -14.50 -4.27
N HIS A 34 5.48 -14.50 -5.54
CA HIS A 34 4.48 -13.58 -6.08
C HIS A 34 3.17 -14.35 -6.26
N VAL A 35 2.12 -13.94 -5.53
CA VAL A 35 0.79 -14.57 -5.59
C VAL A 35 -0.08 -13.78 -6.57
N ASN A 36 -0.39 -14.38 -7.71
CA ASN A 36 -1.35 -13.81 -8.65
C ASN A 36 -2.77 -13.94 -8.07
N GLY A 37 -3.37 -12.82 -7.67
CA GLY A 37 -4.74 -12.77 -7.18
C GLY A 37 -5.78 -12.97 -8.29
N PRO A 38 -6.96 -13.53 -8.00
CA PRO A 38 -7.96 -13.87 -9.01
C PRO A 38 -8.75 -12.66 -9.55
N ALA A 39 -8.64 -11.47 -8.94
CA ALA A 39 -9.35 -10.27 -9.38
C ALA A 39 -8.58 -8.98 -9.04
N ALA A 40 -8.62 -7.99 -9.93
CA ALA A 40 -7.93 -6.71 -9.78
C ALA A 40 -8.48 -5.85 -8.62
N ASP A 41 -9.73 -6.09 -8.24
CA ASP A 41 -10.49 -5.37 -7.21
C ASP A 41 -10.50 -6.10 -5.86
N ARG A 42 -9.77 -7.20 -5.69
CA ARG A 42 -9.71 -7.98 -4.43
C ARG A 42 -9.39 -7.15 -3.19
N TYR A 43 -8.64 -6.07 -3.36
CA TYR A 43 -8.21 -5.16 -2.30
C TYR A 43 -8.88 -3.78 -2.40
N ALA A 44 -9.90 -3.64 -3.25
CA ALA A 44 -10.68 -2.41 -3.37
C ALA A 44 -11.29 -2.06 -2.01
N GLY A 45 -11.14 -0.80 -1.61
CA GLY A 45 -11.67 -0.30 -0.34
C GLY A 45 -10.82 -0.58 0.90
N LEU A 46 -9.77 -1.42 0.84
CA LEU A 46 -8.84 -1.61 1.97
C LEU A 46 -7.99 -0.37 2.24
N ALA A 47 -7.61 0.32 1.18
CA ALA A 47 -6.91 1.59 1.23
C ALA A 47 -7.46 2.49 0.13
N SER A 48 -7.69 3.76 0.47
CA SER A 48 -8.10 4.78 -0.48
C SER A 48 -7.18 5.99 -0.38
N TRP A 49 -7.11 6.76 -1.47
CA TRP A 49 -6.34 8.00 -1.49
C TRP A 49 -6.79 8.97 -0.40
N ASN A 50 -8.10 9.17 -0.28
CA ASN A 50 -8.67 10.06 0.72
C ASN A 50 -8.31 9.60 2.14
N GLY A 51 -8.42 8.30 2.44
CA GLY A 51 -8.05 7.76 3.74
C GLY A 51 -6.56 7.93 4.08
N LEU A 52 -5.68 7.82 3.09
CA LEU A 52 -4.25 8.11 3.27
C LEU A 52 -4.01 9.60 3.59
N MET A 53 -4.67 10.50 2.86
CA MET A 53 -4.56 11.94 3.09
C MET A 53 -5.06 12.33 4.48
N ASP A 54 -6.21 11.81 4.89
CA ASP A 54 -6.79 12.06 6.21
C ASP A 54 -5.86 11.53 7.32
N ALA A 55 -5.27 10.34 7.15
CA ALA A 55 -4.36 9.75 8.12
C ALA A 55 -3.04 10.53 8.26
N LEU A 56 -2.54 11.12 7.15
CA LEU A 56 -1.36 11.97 7.17
C LEU A 56 -1.64 13.34 7.79
N GLN A 57 -2.78 13.95 7.48
CA GLN A 57 -3.19 15.25 8.01
C GLN A 57 -3.54 15.20 9.49
N SER A 58 -4.23 14.16 9.93
CA SER A 58 -4.54 13.91 11.35
C SER A 58 -3.32 13.48 12.18
N GLY A 59 -2.19 13.18 11.54
CA GLY A 59 -0.97 12.74 12.20
C GLY A 59 -0.98 11.29 12.69
N VAL A 60 -2.04 10.53 12.42
CA VAL A 60 -2.12 9.07 12.69
C VAL A 60 -0.95 8.35 12.02
N ILE A 61 -0.65 8.73 10.77
CA ILE A 61 0.60 8.36 10.11
C ILE A 61 1.54 9.56 10.18
N PRO A 62 2.67 9.45 10.91
CA PRO A 62 3.65 10.53 10.93
C PRO A 62 4.21 10.74 9.52
N VAL A 63 4.14 11.99 9.03
CA VAL A 63 4.67 12.37 7.70
C VAL A 63 6.14 11.96 7.52
N ARG A 64 6.89 11.79 8.61
CA ARG A 64 8.28 11.29 8.56
C ARG A 64 8.46 9.85 8.09
N LYS A 65 7.41 9.03 8.11
CA LYS A 65 7.44 7.66 7.58
C LYS A 65 7.10 7.61 6.09
N LEU A 66 6.47 8.66 5.55
CA LEU A 66 6.11 8.74 4.14
C LEU A 66 7.37 8.83 3.27
N ARG A 67 7.46 7.94 2.29
CA ARG A 67 8.44 7.97 1.19
C ARG A 67 7.69 7.96 -0.13
N LEU A 68 8.02 8.89 -1.01
CA LEU A 68 7.46 8.95 -2.35
C LEU A 68 8.47 8.45 -3.39
N SER A 69 7.99 7.76 -4.41
CA SER A 69 8.77 7.37 -5.57
C SER A 69 8.08 7.75 -6.87
N GLN A 70 8.88 7.95 -7.91
CA GLN A 70 8.41 8.06 -9.28
C GLN A 70 9.25 7.12 -10.14
N GLY A 71 8.62 6.08 -10.68
CA GLY A 71 9.34 4.94 -11.25
C GLY A 71 10.26 4.30 -10.20
N SER A 72 11.55 4.15 -10.52
CA SER A 72 12.56 3.55 -9.63
C SER A 72 13.21 4.54 -8.66
N LYS A 73 12.93 5.84 -8.74
CA LYS A 73 13.61 6.87 -7.94
C LYS A 73 12.78 7.28 -6.74
N ILE A 74 13.39 7.27 -5.56
CA ILE A 74 12.83 7.89 -4.35
C ILE A 74 12.96 9.40 -4.45
N LEU A 75 11.87 10.12 -4.27
CA LEU A 75 11.85 11.57 -4.29
C LEU A 75 12.44 12.13 -2.98
N PRO A 76 13.24 13.20 -3.04
CA PRO A 76 13.74 13.86 -1.84
C PRO A 76 12.60 14.32 -0.93
N ALA A 77 12.72 14.08 0.38
CA ALA A 77 11.66 14.41 1.33
C ALA A 77 11.29 15.90 1.34
N ALA A 78 12.26 16.79 1.06
CA ALA A 78 12.04 18.23 0.96
C ALA A 78 11.03 18.63 -0.14
N PHE A 79 10.78 17.75 -1.12
CA PHE A 79 9.80 18.00 -2.19
C PHE A 79 8.35 17.96 -1.67
N TYR A 80 8.06 17.07 -0.72
CA TYR A 80 6.70 16.78 -0.24
C TYR A 80 6.53 16.97 1.26
N ARG A 81 7.58 17.36 1.99
CA ARG A 81 7.53 17.63 3.43
C ARG A 81 8.46 18.78 3.78
N ASP A 82 8.00 19.67 4.64
CA ASP A 82 8.81 20.71 5.30
C ASP A 82 8.52 20.79 6.80
N ALA A 83 9.00 21.85 7.46
CA ALA A 83 8.80 22.08 8.90
C ALA A 83 7.32 22.25 9.29
N ASN A 84 6.46 22.62 8.34
CA ASN A 84 5.02 22.81 8.54
C ASN A 84 4.23 21.53 8.22
N GLY A 85 4.90 20.44 7.87
CA GLY A 85 4.28 19.14 7.63
C GLY A 85 4.29 18.72 6.16
N LEU A 86 3.22 18.04 5.75
CA LEU A 86 3.07 17.48 4.40
C LEU A 86 2.62 18.55 3.40
N ARG A 87 3.27 18.61 2.25
CA ARG A 87 2.80 19.36 1.09
C ARG A 87 1.83 18.50 0.28
N ALA A 88 0.54 18.57 0.65
CA ALA A 88 -0.52 17.77 0.03
C ALA A 88 -0.55 17.89 -1.50
N THR A 89 -0.33 19.10 -2.04
CA THR A 89 -0.31 19.35 -3.49
C THR A 89 0.86 18.65 -4.20
N SER A 90 2.05 18.63 -3.61
CA SER A 90 3.20 17.88 -4.12
C SER A 90 2.93 16.38 -4.14
N LEU A 91 2.30 15.88 -3.07
CA LEU A 91 1.94 14.48 -2.94
C LEU A 91 0.90 14.06 -3.99
N GLU A 92 -0.15 14.87 -4.19
CA GLU A 92 -1.13 14.65 -5.26
C GLU A 92 -0.50 14.64 -6.65
N ALA A 93 0.40 15.59 -6.94
CA ALA A 93 1.08 15.67 -8.23
C ALA A 93 1.90 14.41 -8.53
N VAL A 94 2.60 13.88 -7.53
CA VAL A 94 3.36 12.63 -7.67
C VAL A 94 2.42 11.47 -7.99
N MET A 95 1.30 11.33 -7.29
CA MET A 95 0.36 10.24 -7.56
C MET A 95 -0.32 10.36 -8.92
N ARG A 96 -0.72 11.57 -9.33
CA ARG A 96 -1.31 11.80 -10.66
C ARG A 96 -0.34 11.48 -11.80
N SER A 97 0.96 11.61 -11.56
CA SER A 97 2.00 11.24 -12.54
C SER A 97 2.39 9.74 -12.52
N GLY A 98 1.63 8.89 -11.81
CA GLY A 98 1.91 7.46 -11.70
C GLY A 98 3.02 7.13 -10.68
N GLY A 99 3.32 8.04 -9.77
CA GLY A 99 4.20 7.77 -8.64
C GLY A 99 3.59 6.82 -7.62
N SER A 100 4.39 6.41 -6.64
CA SER A 100 3.96 5.54 -5.55
C SER A 100 4.25 6.19 -4.20
N ALA A 101 3.36 5.93 -3.24
CA ALA A 101 3.53 6.32 -1.85
C ALA A 101 3.77 5.07 -0.99
N ILE A 102 4.78 5.14 -0.13
CA ILE A 102 5.14 4.11 0.84
C ILE A 102 5.06 4.76 2.22
N VAL A 103 4.30 4.18 3.14
CA VAL A 103 4.04 4.69 4.51
C VAL A 103 4.41 3.69 5.57
#